data_AF-A0A259DBR3-F1
#
_entry.id   AF-A0A259DBR3-F1
#
_cell.length_a   1.000
_cell.length_b   1.000
_cell.length_c   1.000
_cell.angle_alpha   90.00
_cell.angle_beta   90.00
_cell.angle_gamma   90.00
#
_symmetry.space_group_name_H-M   'P 1'
#
loop_
_entity.id
_entity.type
_entity.pdbx_description
1 polymer ?
#
loop_
_entity_poly.entity_id
_entity_poly.type
_entity_poly.pdbx_seq_one_letter_code
_entity_poly.pdbx_strand_id
1 'polypeptide(L)' 'MAEVNQLGCLFVGEGVVLKGNFEVPDIASISGVVEGELTAKQILIEATGVVHGKLSGESIDIRGEANEFVSSTRSL' A
#
# COMPACT_ATOMS: atom_id res chain seq x y z
N MET A 1 13.35 -20.72 -14.55
CA MET A 1 12.16 -19.89 -14.25
C MET A 1 11.76 -20.16 -12.81
N ALA A 2 11.71 -19.22 -11.87
CA ALA A 2 11.80 -17.77 -11.94
C ALA A 2 12.68 -17.27 -10.78
N GLU A 3 13.67 -16.46 -11.09
CA GLU A 3 14.26 -15.57 -10.09
C GLU A 3 13.20 -14.51 -9.83
N VAL A 4 12.37 -14.75 -8.82
CA VAL A 4 11.45 -13.74 -8.29
C VAL A 4 12.34 -12.78 -7.51
N ASN A 5 12.99 -11.89 -8.25
CA ASN A 5 13.73 -10.77 -7.70
C ASN A 5 12.74 -9.72 -7.19
N GLN A 6 11.90 -10.09 -6.22
CA GLN A 6 11.03 -9.17 -5.47
C GLN A 6 11.86 -8.54 -4.36
N LEU A 7 12.93 -7.83 -4.70
CA LEU A 7 13.69 -7.03 -3.74
C LEU A 7 12.85 -5.81 -3.34
N GLY A 8 11.94 -6.01 -2.39
CA GLY A 8 11.20 -4.95 -1.71
C GLY A 8 9.74 -4.77 -2.13
N CYS A 9 8.99 -5.88 -2.22
CA CYS A 9 7.53 -5.85 -2.27
C CYS A 9 6.94 -6.09 -0.86
N LEU A 10 5.82 -5.46 -0.55
CA LEU A 10 5.04 -5.68 0.67
C LEU A 10 3.71 -6.33 0.31
N PHE A 11 3.34 -7.40 1.02
CA PHE A 11 2.04 -8.05 0.84
C PHE A 11 1.33 -8.16 2.19
N VAL A 12 0.12 -7.62 2.28
CA VAL A 12 -0.70 -7.62 3.50
C VAL A 12 -1.93 -8.48 3.24
N GLY A 13 -1.98 -9.66 3.85
CA GLY A 13 -3.11 -10.57 3.71
C GLY A 13 -4.37 -10.10 4.43
N GLU A 14 -5.52 -10.66 4.05
CA GLU A 14 -6.79 -10.44 4.75
C GLU A 14 -6.69 -10.83 6.23
N GLY A 15 -7.26 -10.02 7.12
CA GLY A 15 -7.20 -10.21 8.58
C GLY A 15 -5.88 -9.77 9.22
N VAL A 16 -4.89 -9.33 8.45
CA VAL A 16 -3.67 -8.70 8.98
C VAL A 16 -3.93 -7.23 9.26
N VAL A 17 -3.50 -6.77 10.44
CA VAL A 17 -3.51 -5.35 10.80
C VAL A 17 -2.07 -4.89 10.98
N LEU A 18 -1.63 -3.96 10.14
CA LEU A 18 -0.32 -3.35 10.21
C LEU A 18 -0.44 -1.95 10.82
N LYS A 19 0.33 -1.65 11.87
CA LYS A 19 0.38 -0.31 12.47
C LYS A 19 1.78 0.25 12.46
N GLY A 20 1.97 1.45 11.92
CA GLY A 20 3.28 2.14 11.89
C GLY A 20 3.62 2.78 10.54
N ASN A 21 4.91 3.04 10.32
CA ASN A 21 5.43 3.56 9.06
C ASN A 21 6.06 2.44 8.23
N PHE A 22 5.61 2.31 6.97
CA PHE A 22 6.09 1.30 6.02
C PHE A 22 6.64 1.98 4.79
N GLU A 23 7.91 1.70 4.47
CA GLU A 23 8.57 2.18 3.26
C GLU A 23 8.89 0.99 2.37
N VAL A 24 8.22 0.93 1.22
CA VAL A 24 8.27 -0.18 0.27
C VAL A 24 8.88 0.35 -1.02
N PRO A 25 10.07 -0.10 -1.42
CA PRO A 25 10.80 0.50 -2.54
C PRO A 25 10.16 0.22 -3.91
N ASP A 26 9.29 -0.80 -4.01
CA ASP A 26 8.67 -1.23 -5.25
C ASP A 26 7.13 -1.25 -5.12
N ILE A 27 6.53 -2.44 -4.92
CA ILE A 27 5.07 -2.62 -4.93
C ILE A 27 4.56 -3.00 -3.52
N ALA A 28 3.52 -2.31 -3.06
CA ALA A 28 2.77 -2.64 -1.86
C ALA A 28 1.35 -3.11 -2.21
N SER A 29 1.02 -4.37 -1.92
CA SER A 29 -0.31 -4.93 -2.08
C SER A 29 -0.98 -5.12 -0.72
N ILE A 30 -2.17 -4.54 -0.56
CA ILE A 30 -2.91 -4.48 0.69
C ILE A 30 -4.28 -5.13 0.54
N SER A 31 -4.47 -6.28 1.17
CA SER A 31 -5.76 -6.97 1.31
C SER A 31 -6.27 -6.99 2.76
N GLY A 32 -5.47 -6.49 3.71
CA GLY A 32 -5.81 -6.33 5.13
C GLY A 32 -5.97 -4.86 5.53
N VAL A 33 -5.74 -4.57 6.81
CA VAL A 33 -5.85 -3.20 7.36
C VAL A 33 -4.46 -2.61 7.59
N VAL A 34 -4.24 -1.38 7.13
CA VAL A 34 -3.03 -0.61 7.42
C VAL A 34 -3.40 0.66 8.17
N GLU A 35 -2.83 0.86 9.35
CA GLU A 35 -3.02 2.03 10.19
C GLU A 35 -1.67 2.78 10.36
N GLY A 36 -1.48 3.88 9.65
CA GLY A 36 -0.25 4.67 9.72
C GLY A 36 0.13 5.27 8.37
N GLU A 37 1.43 5.33 8.08
CA GLU A 37 1.94 5.91 6.83
C GLU A 37 2.59 4.84 5.96
N LEU A 38 2.10 4.70 4.72
CA LEU A 38 2.61 3.77 3.74
C LEU A 38 3.18 4.56 2.55
N THR A 39 4.48 4.40 2.32
CA THR A 39 5.17 4.98 1.18
C THR A 39 5.61 3.86 0.24
N ALA A 40 5.17 3.90 -1.01
CA ALA A 40 5.62 2.97 -2.03
C ALA A 40 5.61 3.61 -3.43
N LYS A 41 6.34 3.05 -4.39
CA LYS A 41 6.18 3.49 -5.79
C LYS A 41 4.80 3.14 -6.32
N GLN A 42 4.39 1.90 -6.08
CA GLN A 42 3.09 1.40 -6.48
C GLN A 42 2.32 0.85 -5.28
N ILE A 43 1.11 1.35 -5.06
CA ILE A 43 0.22 0.92 -3.97
C ILE A 43 -1.01 0.31 -4.60
N LEU A 44 -1.32 -0.95 -4.28
CA LEU A 44 -2.51 -1.66 -4.73
C LEU A 44 -3.32 -2.05 -3.50
N ILE A 45 -4.46 -1.39 -3.29
CA ILE A 45 -5.40 -1.75 -2.24
C ILE A 45 -6.47 -2.63 -2.88
N GLU A 46 -6.50 -3.91 -2.52
CA GLU A 46 -7.53 -4.85 -2.96
C GLU A 46 -8.89 -4.50 -2.32
N ALA A 47 -9.97 -5.13 -2.80
CA ALA A 47 -11.34 -4.81 -2.35
C ALA A 47 -11.57 -4.96 -0.83
N THR A 48 -10.84 -5.86 -0.18
CA THR A 48 -10.86 -6.08 1.28
C THR A 48 -9.83 -5.23 2.03
N GLY A 49 -8.97 -4.52 1.30
CA GLY A 49 -7.93 -3.68 1.84
C GLY A 49 -8.51 -2.39 2.42
N VAL A 50 -8.14 -2.07 3.65
CA VAL A 50 -8.55 -0.83 4.32
C VAL A 50 -7.31 -0.09 4.78
N VAL A 51 -7.19 1.18 4.40
CA VAL A 51 -6.08 2.02 4.86
C VAL A 51 -6.60 3.20 5.67
N HIS A 52 -6.09 3.31 6.90
CA HIS A 52 -6.29 4.42 7.81
C HIS A 52 -4.95 5.15 8.00
N GLY A 53 -4.90 6.40 7.57
CA GLY A 53 -3.70 7.22 7.61
C GLY A 53 -3.27 7.68 6.22
N LYS A 54 -1.96 7.72 5.97
CA LYS A 54 -1.39 8.45 4.84
C LYS A 54 -0.73 7.54 3.82
N LEU A 55 -1.20 7.63 2.59
CA LEU A 55 -0.69 6.90 1.43
C LEU A 55 0.12 7.85 0.55
N SER A 56 1.39 7.51 0.31
CA SER A 56 2.28 8.29 -0.55
C SER A 56 2.90 7.39 -1.61
N GLY A 57 2.62 7.67 -2.88
CA GLY A 57 3.21 6.90 -3.97
C GLY A 57 3.04 7.54 -5.34
N GLU A 58 3.79 7.02 -6.31
CA GLU A 58 3.73 7.47 -7.70
C GLU A 58 2.48 6.95 -8.40
N SER A 59 2.05 5.73 -8.08
CA SER A 59 0.86 5.09 -8.62
C SER A 59 0.08 4.41 -7.50
N ILE A 60 -1.19 4.80 -7.32
CA ILE A 60 -2.06 4.28 -6.26
C ILE A 60 -3.34 3.76 -6.91
N ASP A 61 -3.57 2.46 -6.84
CA ASP A 61 -4.79 1.79 -7.27
C ASP A 61 -5.58 1.38 -6.02
N ILE A 62 -6.80 1.89 -5.89
CA ILE A 62 -7.65 1.66 -4.72
C ILE A 62 -8.93 0.97 -5.17
N ARG A 63 -9.06 -0.31 -4.83
CA ARG A 63 -10.27 -1.10 -5.03
C ARG A 63 -11.10 -1.25 -3.75
N GLY A 64 -10.44 -1.17 -2.59
CA GLY A 64 -11.06 -1.21 -1.26
C GLY A 64 -11.37 0.18 -0.71
N GLU A 65 -11.06 0.40 0.57
CA GLU A 65 -11.32 1.66 1.27
C GLU A 65 -10.02 2.35 1.72
N ALA A 66 -9.95 3.67 1.54
CA ALA A 66 -8.88 4.52 2.06
C ALA A 66 -9.51 5.75 2.74
N ASN A 67 -9.25 5.94 4.04
CA ASN A 67 -10.14 6.72 4.90
C ASN A 67 -9.51 7.92 5.64
N GLU A 68 -8.42 8.52 5.15
CA GLU A 68 -7.87 9.72 5.83
C GLU A 68 -7.16 10.71 4.91
N PHE A 69 -6.00 10.37 4.35
CA PHE A 69 -5.21 11.32 3.56
C PHE A 69 -4.44 10.62 2.43
N VAL A 70 -4.94 10.76 1.20
CA VAL A 70 -4.20 10.34 0.00
C VAL A 70 -3.39 11.54 -0.50
N SER A 71 -2.07 11.50 -0.35
CA SER A 71 -1.16 12.55 -0.81
C SER A 71 -0.33 12.02 -1.99
N SER A 72 -0.85 12.18 -3.20
CA SER A 72 -0.14 11.82 -4.44
C SER A 72 0.74 12.98 -4.91
N THR A 73 2.05 12.78 -5.03
CA THR A 73 3.03 13.83 -5.42
C THR A 73 2.96 14.21 -6.93
N ARG A 74 1.87 13.87 -7.61
CA ARG A 74 1.62 14.33 -8.98
C ARG A 74 0.12 14.52 -9.22
N SER A 75 -0.36 15.70 -8.84
CA SER A 75 -1.60 16.27 -9.37
C SER A 75 -1.29 16.80 -10.78
N LEU A 76 -1.93 16.23 -11.80
CA LEU A 76 -1.95 16.82 -13.14
C LEU A 76 -2.83 18.07 -13.16
#